data_AF-A0A7V0Q626-F1
#
_entry.id   AF-A0A7V0Q626-F1
#
_cell.length_a   1.000
_cell.length_b   1.000
_cell.length_c   1.000
_cell.angle_alpha   90.00
_cell.angle_beta   90.00
_cell.angle_gamma   90.00
#
_symmetry.space_group_name_H-M   'P 1'
#
loop_
_entity.id
_entity.type
_entity.pdbx_description
1 polymer ?
#
loop_
_entity_poly.entity_id
_entity_poly.type
_entity_poly.pdbx_seq_one_letter_code
_entity_poly.pdbx_strand_id
1 'polypeptide(L)'
;MFRKKKNNKGLSWDYIKKKHSGIVDELKSLSGWNNIKASIVEAESVGDYSLVSIYAVAEVYRETRSQIKYLSEKVEMVNARVEAFESDNDEKLKHIEKDLKEIKESLEDLERRTLFLNSVEKMIPRIAELEEILESYPMEVLNKLEKTYEEKIGDEINRIVQEKMKMLEKDLKKGIFGVSVDLAKTFKEIQGRYEKLVLENYTLKEELKEREAKIAELTQEVMSLQKQLEVVNELDRKLKRYKSLTGELNKIKGTLAKITGIEDVNLALEELKEYVPKGKIKTLIDETKKLLAQIEELKRENERLKEDNKRLERTIQAFVEKDETSFKLEL
;
A
#
# COMPACT_ATOMS: atom_id res chain seq x y z
N MET A 1 66.74 94.09 2.24
CA MET A 1 67.48 92.95 1.65
C MET A 1 67.18 91.70 2.46
N PHE A 2 66.77 90.61 1.82
CA PHE A 2 66.81 89.18 2.23
C PHE A 2 65.66 88.41 1.53
N ARG A 3 65.62 88.46 0.19
CA ARG A 3 64.95 87.41 -0.60
C ARG A 3 65.89 86.21 -0.65
N LYS A 4 65.84 85.34 0.35
CA LYS A 4 66.42 83.99 0.22
C LYS A 4 65.58 83.22 -0.79
N LYS A 5 66.08 83.04 -2.01
CA LYS A 5 65.58 82.05 -2.96
C LYS A 5 65.69 80.67 -2.28
N LYS A 6 64.57 80.13 -1.77
CA LYS A 6 64.49 78.71 -1.40
C LYS A 6 64.60 77.92 -2.69
N ASN A 7 65.71 77.22 -2.88
CA ASN A 7 65.85 76.19 -3.89
C ASN A 7 64.89 75.05 -3.56
N ASN A 8 63.63 75.14 -3.98
CA ASN A 8 62.74 73.98 -4.04
C ASN A 8 63.12 73.12 -5.27
N LYS A 9 64.30 72.50 -5.24
CA LYS A 9 64.54 71.21 -5.91
C LYS A 9 64.02 70.05 -5.03
N GLY A 10 62.97 70.33 -4.26
CA GLY A 10 62.31 69.38 -3.37
C GLY A 10 61.20 68.65 -4.11
N LEU A 11 60.77 67.53 -3.54
CA LEU A 11 59.58 66.77 -3.94
C LEU A 11 58.48 67.73 -4.41
N SER A 12 58.07 67.63 -5.68
CA SER A 12 56.91 68.33 -6.25
C SER A 12 55.93 67.30 -6.82
N TRP A 13 54.67 67.68 -6.98
CA TRP A 13 53.66 66.79 -7.52
C TRP A 13 54.02 66.32 -8.94
N ASP A 14 54.58 67.22 -9.75
CA ASP A 14 55.10 66.87 -11.08
C ASP A 14 56.26 65.87 -11.02
N TYR A 15 57.13 65.96 -10.00
CA TYR A 15 58.18 64.98 -9.77
C TYR A 15 57.60 63.60 -9.42
N ILE A 16 56.60 63.55 -8.52
CA ILE A 16 55.92 62.32 -8.11
C ILE A 16 55.18 61.69 -9.29
N LYS A 17 54.44 62.50 -10.07
CA LYS A 17 53.70 62.06 -11.26
C LYS A 17 54.63 61.47 -12.33
N LYS A 18 55.82 62.04 -12.50
CA LYS A 18 56.80 61.59 -13.50
C LYS A 18 57.56 60.34 -13.08
N LYS A 19 57.87 60.19 -11.79
CA LYS A 19 58.71 59.09 -11.27
C LYS A 19 57.90 57.92 -10.70
N HIS A 20 56.67 58.17 -10.27
CA HIS A 20 55.78 57.21 -9.61
C HIS A 20 54.35 57.26 -10.20
N SER A 21 54.24 57.21 -11.53
CA SER A 21 52.94 57.30 -12.22
C SER A 21 51.95 56.22 -11.80
N GLY A 22 52.41 54.98 -11.58
CA GLY A 22 51.55 53.87 -11.15
C GLY A 22 50.86 54.14 -9.80
N ILE A 23 51.59 54.67 -8.82
CA ILE A 23 51.02 55.06 -7.51
C ILE A 23 49.98 56.17 -7.70
N VAL A 24 50.25 57.12 -8.58
CA VAL A 24 49.32 58.22 -8.85
C VAL A 24 48.03 57.71 -9.50
N ASP A 25 48.11 56.70 -10.36
CA ASP A 25 46.92 56.11 -10.98
C ASP A 25 46.10 55.26 -10.00
N GLU A 26 46.77 54.55 -9.07
CA GLU A 26 46.11 53.89 -7.93
C GLU A 26 45.45 54.88 -6.96
N LEU A 27 46.08 56.03 -6.68
CA LEU A 27 45.46 57.05 -5.84
C LEU A 27 44.24 57.70 -6.51
N LYS A 28 44.25 57.85 -7.83
CA LYS A 28 43.11 58.36 -8.60
C LYS A 28 41.93 57.39 -8.64
N SER A 29 42.18 56.09 -8.53
CA SER A 29 41.10 55.09 -8.54
C SER A 29 40.38 55.00 -7.19
N LEU A 30 40.95 55.57 -6.13
CA LEU A 30 40.31 55.67 -4.83
C LEU A 30 39.06 56.56 -4.88
N SER A 31 38.03 56.13 -4.16
CA SER A 31 36.80 56.90 -3.96
C SER A 31 37.06 58.28 -3.32
N GLY A 32 38.10 58.38 -2.50
CA GLY A 32 38.55 59.59 -1.80
C GLY A 32 39.52 60.48 -2.58
N TRP A 33 39.74 60.26 -3.89
CA TRP A 33 40.73 61.00 -4.68
C TRP A 33 40.59 62.54 -4.58
N ASN A 34 39.37 63.06 -4.49
CA ASN A 34 39.14 64.50 -4.37
C ASN A 34 39.76 65.11 -3.10
N ASN A 35 39.81 64.35 -1.99
CA ASN A 35 40.43 64.78 -0.74
C ASN A 35 41.96 64.78 -0.87
N ILE A 36 42.52 63.76 -1.51
CA ILE A 36 43.95 63.66 -1.80
C ILE A 36 44.36 64.79 -2.74
N LYS A 37 43.55 65.09 -3.77
CA LYS A 37 43.77 66.21 -4.69
C LYS A 37 43.79 67.56 -3.99
N ALA A 38 42.89 67.79 -3.04
CA ALA A 38 42.90 69.01 -2.22
C ALA A 38 44.18 69.09 -1.36
N SER A 39 44.60 67.97 -0.78
CA SER A 39 45.84 67.90 0.02
C SER A 39 47.11 68.19 -0.80
N ILE A 40 47.11 67.92 -2.11
CA ILE A 40 48.23 68.26 -3.02
C ILE A 40 48.39 69.77 -3.16
N VAL A 41 47.28 70.50 -3.31
CA VAL A 41 47.31 71.97 -3.42
C VAL A 41 47.82 72.60 -2.11
N GLU A 42 47.39 72.06 -0.97
CA GLU A 42 47.83 72.49 0.35
C GLU A 42 49.32 72.17 0.58
N ALA A 43 49.76 70.96 0.24
CA ALA A 43 51.16 70.54 0.31
C ALA A 43 52.08 71.36 -0.61
N GLU A 44 51.61 71.79 -1.78
CA GLU A 44 52.35 72.71 -2.67
C GLU A 44 52.51 74.10 -2.04
N SER A 45 51.49 74.58 -1.31
CA SER A 45 51.54 75.89 -0.64
C SER A 45 52.48 75.90 0.57
N VAL A 46 52.53 74.79 1.33
CA VAL A 46 53.35 74.65 2.55
C VAL A 46 54.76 74.11 2.23
N GLY A 47 54.90 73.38 1.13
CA GLY A 47 56.13 72.70 0.73
C GLY A 47 56.40 71.38 1.45
N ASP A 48 55.37 70.78 2.07
CA ASP A 48 55.46 69.53 2.83
C ASP A 48 54.49 68.48 2.26
N TYR A 49 55.04 67.49 1.56
CA TYR A 49 54.30 66.39 0.94
C TYR A 49 53.96 65.24 1.88
N SER A 50 54.45 65.27 3.13
CA SER A 50 54.03 64.29 4.14
C SER A 50 52.52 64.36 4.39
N LEU A 51 51.92 65.55 4.23
CA LEU A 51 50.47 65.77 4.29
C LEU A 51 49.72 64.93 3.24
N VAL A 52 50.19 64.92 1.99
CA VAL A 52 49.60 64.11 0.90
C VAL A 52 49.71 62.62 1.23
N SER A 53 50.84 62.18 1.79
CA SER A 53 51.02 60.79 2.21
C SER A 53 50.04 60.39 3.32
N ILE A 54 49.80 61.26 4.31
CA ILE A 54 48.84 61.00 5.40
C ILE A 54 47.42 60.91 4.84
N TYR A 55 47.01 61.83 3.98
CA TYR A 55 45.67 61.79 3.36
C TYR A 55 45.49 60.56 2.47
N ALA A 56 46.51 60.20 1.68
CA ALA A 56 46.50 58.99 0.86
C ALA A 56 46.35 57.73 1.73
N VAL A 57 47.14 57.59 2.80
CA VAL A 57 47.04 56.46 3.73
C VAL A 57 45.68 56.40 4.42
N ALA A 58 45.14 57.55 4.83
CA ALA A 58 43.82 57.62 5.46
C ALA A 58 42.69 57.17 4.53
N GLU A 59 42.71 57.60 3.26
CA GLU A 59 41.70 57.18 2.27
C GLU A 59 41.85 55.69 1.89
N VAL A 60 43.07 55.20 1.70
CA VAL A 60 43.32 53.76 1.49
C VAL A 60 42.81 52.94 2.67
N TYR A 61 43.07 53.38 3.90
CA TYR A 61 42.57 52.71 5.10
C TYR A 61 41.04 52.72 5.18
N ARG A 62 40.39 53.83 4.83
CA ARG A 62 38.93 53.96 4.83
C ARG A 62 38.27 53.05 3.79
N GLU A 63 38.84 53.00 2.59
CA GLU A 63 38.32 52.18 1.49
C GLU A 63 38.52 50.69 1.78
N THR A 64 39.71 50.29 2.22
CA THR A 64 39.98 48.90 2.65
C THR A 64 39.09 48.46 3.80
N ARG A 65 38.85 49.32 4.81
CA ARG A 65 37.90 49.03 5.89
C ARG A 65 36.47 48.85 5.39
N SER A 66 36.05 49.65 4.41
CA SER A 66 34.72 49.55 3.79
C SER A 66 34.59 48.24 3.00
N GLN A 67 35.63 47.86 2.25
CA GLN A 67 35.68 46.58 1.54
C GLN A 67 35.67 45.38 2.49
N ILE A 68 36.43 45.43 3.60
CA ILE A 68 36.42 44.38 4.63
C ILE A 68 35.00 44.22 5.20
N LYS A 69 34.33 45.33 5.52
CA LYS A 69 32.95 45.27 6.03
C LYS A 69 31.99 44.63 5.02
N TYR A 70 32.06 45.04 3.76
CA TYR A 70 31.26 44.46 2.69
C TYR A 70 31.52 42.96 2.48
N LEU A 71 32.79 42.55 2.53
CA LEU A 71 33.17 41.14 2.42
C LEU A 71 32.69 40.35 3.64
N SER A 72 32.76 40.91 4.84
CA SER A 72 32.24 40.30 6.07
C SER A 72 30.74 40.06 5.97
N GLU A 73 29.96 41.06 5.54
CA GLU A 73 28.51 40.93 5.31
C GLU A 73 28.20 39.84 4.28
N LYS A 74 29.01 39.73 3.22
CA LYS A 74 28.88 38.65 2.24
C LYS A 74 29.17 37.27 2.83
N VAL A 75 30.21 37.15 3.66
CA VAL A 75 30.57 35.89 4.32
C VAL A 75 29.46 35.47 5.27
N GLU A 76 28.92 36.40 6.06
CA GLU A 76 27.78 36.12 6.95
C GLU A 76 26.55 35.66 6.17
N MET A 77 26.22 36.31 5.06
CA MET A 77 25.12 35.88 4.19
C MET A 77 25.35 34.49 3.59
N VAL A 78 26.58 34.18 3.17
CA VAL A 78 26.92 32.85 2.66
C VAL A 78 26.81 31.80 3.75
N ASN A 79 27.32 32.06 4.96
CA ASN A 79 27.20 31.15 6.09
C ASN A 79 25.73 30.90 6.45
N ALA A 80 24.90 31.94 6.51
CA ALA A 80 23.47 31.79 6.78
C ALA A 80 22.77 30.94 5.70
N ARG A 81 23.18 31.05 4.43
CA ARG A 81 22.66 30.18 3.36
C ARG A 81 23.15 28.75 3.51
N VAL A 82 24.41 28.54 3.88
CA VAL A 82 24.97 27.20 4.10
C VAL A 82 24.25 26.51 5.26
N GLU A 83 24.05 27.18 6.39
CA GLU A 83 23.29 26.65 7.53
C GLU A 83 21.84 26.31 7.15
N ALA A 84 21.18 27.17 6.38
CA ALA A 84 19.83 26.88 5.88
C ALA A 84 19.81 25.66 4.94
N PHE A 85 20.80 25.55 4.05
CA PHE A 85 20.95 24.39 3.16
C PHE A 85 21.24 23.11 3.94
N GLU A 86 22.09 23.15 4.97
CA GLU A 86 22.38 22.01 5.84
C GLU A 86 21.12 21.55 6.56
N SER A 87 20.36 22.48 7.15
CA SER A 87 19.09 22.18 7.83
C SER A 87 18.04 21.57 6.87
N ASP A 88 17.82 22.19 5.71
CA ASP A 88 16.88 21.68 4.70
C ASP A 88 17.29 20.29 4.20
N ASN A 89 18.59 20.04 4.07
CA ASN A 89 19.10 18.76 3.60
C ASN A 89 18.97 17.67 4.67
N ASP A 90 19.22 18.00 5.94
CA ASP A 90 19.00 17.10 7.07
C ASP A 90 17.52 16.70 7.21
N GLU A 91 16.60 17.64 7.00
CA GLU A 91 15.17 17.35 6.98
C GLU A 91 14.78 16.42 5.82
N LYS A 92 15.30 16.69 4.61
CA LYS A 92 15.09 15.81 3.45
C LYS A 92 15.66 14.41 3.68
N LEU A 93 16.86 14.30 4.25
CA LEU A 93 17.47 13.01 4.58
C LEU A 93 16.62 12.23 5.58
N LYS A 94 16.13 12.87 6.65
CA LYS A 94 15.23 12.22 7.61
C LYS A 94 13.93 11.74 6.97
N HIS A 95 13.37 12.50 6.03
CA HIS A 95 12.19 12.08 5.28
C HIS A 95 12.49 10.87 4.39
N ILE A 96 13.59 10.89 3.65
CA ILE A 96 14.03 9.76 2.81
C ILE A 96 14.29 8.50 3.66
N GLU A 97 14.93 8.64 4.82
CA GLU A 97 15.17 7.52 5.73
C GLU A 97 13.86 6.91 6.24
N LYS A 98 12.86 7.76 6.55
CA LYS A 98 11.54 7.30 6.96
C LYS A 98 10.83 6.55 5.83
N ASP A 99 10.82 7.10 4.62
CA ASP A 99 10.21 6.48 3.45
C ASP A 99 10.87 5.14 3.12
N LEU A 100 12.20 5.05 3.20
CA LEU A 100 12.95 3.80 3.04
C LEU A 100 12.56 2.75 4.07
N LYS A 101 12.33 3.17 5.32
CA LYS A 101 11.89 2.26 6.38
C LYS A 101 10.47 1.73 6.12
N GLU A 102 9.54 2.59 5.71
CA GLU A 102 8.17 2.19 5.36
C GLU A 102 8.15 1.24 4.13
N ILE A 103 8.98 1.51 3.13
CA ILE A 103 9.15 0.62 1.96
C ILE A 103 9.71 -0.73 2.41
N LYS A 104 10.71 -0.76 3.30
CA LYS A 104 11.29 -1.99 3.82
C LYS A 104 10.28 -2.82 4.60
N GLU A 105 9.50 -2.19 5.47
CA GLU A 105 8.42 -2.87 6.21
C GLU A 105 7.35 -3.45 5.26
N SER A 106 6.99 -2.70 4.22
CA SER A 106 6.05 -3.15 3.19
C SER A 106 6.60 -4.33 2.36
N LEU A 107 7.91 -4.32 2.07
CA LEU A 107 8.59 -5.42 1.37
C LEU A 107 8.60 -6.68 2.23
N GLU A 108 8.93 -6.56 3.53
CA GLU A 108 8.91 -7.69 4.47
C GLU A 108 7.51 -8.30 4.60
N ASP A 109 6.44 -7.49 4.61
CA ASP A 109 5.06 -8.00 4.61
C ASP A 109 4.71 -8.71 3.29
N LEU A 110 5.12 -8.17 2.15
CA LEU A 110 4.96 -8.82 0.85
C LEU A 110 5.70 -10.15 0.76
N GLU A 111 6.91 -10.25 1.29
CA GLU A 111 7.67 -11.49 1.38
C GLU A 111 6.93 -12.53 2.24
N ARG A 112 6.42 -12.14 3.41
CA ARG A 112 5.61 -13.03 4.27
C ARG A 112 4.36 -13.54 3.57
N ARG A 113 3.63 -12.65 2.88
CA ARG A 113 2.44 -13.04 2.11
C ARG A 113 2.79 -13.96 0.95
N THR A 114 3.92 -13.73 0.28
CA THR A 114 4.39 -14.59 -0.81
C THR A 114 4.76 -15.99 -0.29
N LEU A 115 5.44 -16.07 0.86
CA LEU A 115 5.72 -17.35 1.51
C LEU A 115 4.42 -18.08 1.90
N PHE A 116 3.43 -17.36 2.41
CA PHE A 116 2.11 -17.92 2.70
C PHE A 116 1.42 -18.44 1.43
N LEU A 117 1.41 -17.67 0.34
CA LEU A 117 0.85 -18.10 -0.94
C LEU A 117 1.54 -19.36 -1.48
N ASN A 118 2.87 -19.43 -1.41
CA ASN A 118 3.63 -20.63 -1.77
C ASN A 118 3.26 -21.84 -0.90
N SER A 119 2.89 -21.62 0.37
CA SER A 119 2.41 -22.70 1.26
C SER A 119 1.00 -23.17 0.89
N VAL A 120 0.11 -22.24 0.53
CA VAL A 120 -1.25 -22.55 0.05
C VAL A 120 -1.19 -23.27 -1.29
N GLU A 121 -0.32 -22.85 -2.21
CA GLU A 121 -0.12 -23.51 -3.50
C GLU A 121 0.26 -24.99 -3.34
N LYS A 122 1.09 -25.31 -2.33
CA LYS A 122 1.42 -26.71 -1.98
C LYS A 122 0.25 -27.49 -1.37
N MET A 123 -0.75 -26.82 -0.81
CA MET A 123 -1.95 -27.46 -0.25
C MET A 123 -3.03 -27.71 -1.30
N ILE A 124 -3.07 -26.94 -2.40
CA ILE A 124 -4.06 -27.10 -3.47
C ILE A 124 -4.18 -28.56 -3.97
N PRO A 125 -3.08 -29.29 -4.27
CA PRO A 125 -3.17 -30.69 -4.68
C PRO A 125 -3.82 -31.59 -3.64
N ARG A 126 -3.52 -31.38 -2.35
CA ARG A 126 -4.13 -32.15 -1.25
C ARG A 126 -5.61 -31.85 -1.09
N ILE A 127 -6.01 -30.60 -1.30
CA ILE A 127 -7.43 -30.22 -1.29
C ILE A 127 -8.15 -30.90 -2.45
N ALA A 128 -7.55 -30.91 -3.65
CA ALA A 128 -8.12 -31.60 -4.81
C ALA A 128 -8.24 -33.13 -4.60
N GLU A 129 -7.22 -33.77 -3.99
CA GLU A 129 -7.28 -35.19 -3.61
C GLU A 129 -8.40 -35.45 -2.59
N LEU A 130 -8.56 -34.57 -1.60
CA LEU A 130 -9.63 -34.67 -0.61
C LEU A 130 -11.01 -34.47 -1.24
N GLU A 131 -11.15 -33.53 -2.18
CA GLU A 131 -12.39 -33.33 -2.95
C GLU A 131 -12.75 -34.58 -3.75
N GLU A 132 -11.79 -35.19 -4.46
CA GLU A 132 -12.01 -36.43 -5.23
C GLU A 132 -12.43 -37.61 -4.33
N ILE A 133 -11.82 -37.73 -3.15
CA ILE A 133 -12.23 -38.73 -2.13
C ILE A 133 -13.65 -38.42 -1.64
N LEU A 134 -13.98 -37.14 -1.40
CA LEU A 134 -15.28 -36.74 -0.88
C LEU A 134 -16.40 -36.92 -1.92
N GLU A 135 -16.10 -36.77 -3.21
CA GLU A 135 -17.03 -37.05 -4.32
C GLU A 135 -17.23 -38.56 -4.55
N SER A 136 -16.18 -39.37 -4.38
CA SER A 136 -16.27 -40.83 -4.57
C SER A 136 -16.92 -41.57 -3.39
N TYR A 137 -16.77 -41.06 -2.17
CA TYR A 137 -17.25 -41.72 -0.96
C TYR A 137 -18.77 -42.02 -0.93
N PRO A 138 -19.68 -41.10 -1.32
CA PRO A 138 -21.11 -41.38 -1.39
C PRO A 138 -21.44 -42.52 -2.36
N MET A 139 -20.76 -42.59 -3.51
CA MET A 139 -21.00 -43.63 -4.53
C MET A 139 -20.52 -45.01 -4.04
N GLU A 140 -19.37 -45.05 -3.35
CA GLU A 140 -18.89 -46.29 -2.73
C GLU A 140 -19.81 -46.79 -1.61
N VAL A 141 -20.32 -45.88 -0.77
CA VAL A 141 -21.26 -46.21 0.30
C VAL A 141 -22.59 -46.69 -0.29
N LEU A 142 -23.11 -46.02 -1.33
CA LEU A 142 -24.29 -46.45 -2.07
C LEU A 142 -24.13 -47.86 -2.63
N ASN A 143 -23.03 -48.13 -3.35
CA ASN A 143 -22.77 -49.45 -3.93
C ASN A 143 -22.63 -50.55 -2.86
N LYS A 144 -22.02 -50.25 -1.70
CA LYS A 144 -21.91 -51.19 -0.58
C LYS A 144 -23.26 -51.44 0.07
N LEU A 145 -24.06 -50.40 0.29
CA LEU A 145 -25.40 -50.52 0.85
C LEU A 145 -26.30 -51.31 -0.10
N GLU A 146 -26.29 -50.99 -1.40
CA GLU A 146 -27.06 -51.68 -2.42
C GLU A 146 -26.77 -53.18 -2.42
N LYS A 147 -25.49 -53.58 -2.50
CA LYS A 147 -25.11 -55.00 -2.40
C LYS A 147 -25.57 -55.65 -1.10
N THR A 148 -25.34 -54.99 0.04
CA THR A 148 -25.69 -55.56 1.35
C THR A 148 -27.20 -55.72 1.52
N TYR A 149 -27.99 -54.75 1.03
CA TYR A 149 -29.43 -54.82 1.08
C TYR A 149 -30.00 -55.78 0.04
N GLU A 150 -29.43 -55.85 -1.15
CA GLU A 150 -29.81 -56.83 -2.18
C GLU A 150 -29.62 -58.27 -1.68
N GLU A 151 -28.47 -58.55 -1.05
CA GLU A 151 -28.20 -59.85 -0.41
C GLU A 151 -29.19 -60.14 0.73
N LYS A 152 -29.37 -59.19 1.67
CA LYS A 152 -30.31 -59.38 2.80
C LYS A 152 -31.76 -59.53 2.35
N ILE A 153 -32.19 -58.76 1.34
CA ILE A 153 -33.53 -58.86 0.77
C ILE A 153 -33.69 -60.19 0.05
N GLY A 154 -32.69 -60.63 -0.72
CA GLY A 154 -32.69 -61.94 -1.37
C GLY A 154 -32.78 -63.08 -0.37
N ASP A 155 -31.99 -63.04 0.70
CA ASP A 155 -32.01 -64.03 1.77
C ASP A 155 -33.34 -64.05 2.52
N GLU A 156 -33.89 -62.88 2.86
CA GLU A 156 -35.17 -62.79 3.58
C GLU A 156 -36.35 -63.19 2.67
N ILE A 157 -36.33 -62.86 1.38
CA ILE A 157 -37.30 -63.36 0.40
C ILE A 157 -37.21 -64.89 0.32
N ASN A 158 -36.00 -65.45 0.17
CA ASN A 158 -35.79 -66.90 0.11
C ASN A 158 -36.28 -67.58 1.39
N ARG A 159 -36.00 -66.98 2.55
CA ARG A 159 -36.47 -67.45 3.85
C ARG A 159 -38.00 -67.41 3.93
N ILE A 160 -38.63 -66.29 3.59
CA ILE A 160 -40.10 -66.15 3.59
C ILE A 160 -40.74 -67.15 2.64
N VAL A 161 -40.19 -67.32 1.43
CA VAL A 161 -40.69 -68.28 0.44
C VAL A 161 -40.55 -69.71 0.98
N GLN A 162 -39.41 -70.07 1.58
CA GLN A 162 -39.21 -71.39 2.17
C GLN A 162 -40.10 -71.62 3.40
N GLU A 163 -40.26 -70.63 4.27
CA GLU A 163 -41.15 -70.69 5.43
C GLU A 163 -42.61 -70.80 5.00
N LYS A 164 -43.04 -70.05 3.97
CA LYS A 164 -44.39 -70.13 3.40
C LYS A 164 -44.62 -71.45 2.67
N MET A 165 -43.64 -71.98 1.94
CA MET A 165 -43.74 -73.32 1.33
C MET A 165 -43.83 -74.41 2.40
N LYS A 166 -43.01 -74.33 3.45
CA LYS A 166 -43.08 -75.26 4.59
C LYS A 166 -44.39 -75.12 5.36
N MET A 167 -44.91 -73.91 5.55
CA MET A 167 -46.22 -73.69 6.17
C MET A 167 -47.35 -74.23 5.29
N LEU A 168 -47.34 -73.98 3.97
CA LEU A 168 -48.31 -74.58 3.06
C LEU A 168 -48.25 -76.11 3.10
N GLU A 169 -47.05 -76.69 3.08
CA GLU A 169 -46.85 -78.14 3.17
C GLU A 169 -47.33 -78.69 4.52
N LYS A 170 -47.11 -77.94 5.60
CA LYS A 170 -47.52 -78.31 6.96
C LYS A 170 -49.01 -78.10 7.17
N ASP A 171 -49.64 -77.09 6.57
CA ASP A 171 -51.08 -76.81 6.59
C ASP A 171 -51.84 -77.81 5.71
N LEU A 172 -51.26 -78.24 4.59
CA LEU A 172 -51.73 -79.41 3.82
C LEU A 172 -51.65 -80.70 4.64
N LYS A 173 -50.61 -80.87 5.47
CA LYS A 173 -50.47 -82.02 6.39
C LYS A 173 -51.30 -81.91 7.68
N LYS A 174 -51.61 -80.69 8.12
CA LYS A 174 -52.33 -80.36 9.37
C LYS A 174 -53.75 -79.87 9.17
N GLY A 175 -54.29 -79.93 7.95
CA GLY A 175 -55.73 -79.74 7.66
C GLY A 175 -56.68 -80.71 8.38
N ILE A 176 -56.17 -81.44 9.38
CA ILE A 176 -56.89 -82.28 10.32
C ILE A 176 -56.46 -81.80 11.74
N PHE A 177 -57.21 -80.81 12.25
CA PHE A 177 -57.26 -80.29 13.64
C PHE A 177 -56.20 -79.29 14.14
N GLY A 178 -56.68 -78.09 14.54
CA GLY A 178 -56.03 -77.27 15.58
C GLY A 178 -55.90 -75.76 15.37
N VAL A 179 -56.90 -75.07 14.81
CA VAL A 179 -56.76 -73.68 14.31
C VAL A 179 -56.71 -72.58 15.39
N SER A 180 -56.94 -72.88 16.68
CA SER A 180 -57.21 -71.80 17.66
C SER A 180 -56.00 -71.34 18.51
N VAL A 181 -55.07 -72.23 18.90
CA VAL A 181 -53.96 -71.85 19.81
C VAL A 181 -52.73 -71.34 19.06
N ASP A 182 -52.48 -71.86 17.85
CA ASP A 182 -51.39 -71.40 16.99
C ASP A 182 -51.63 -69.98 16.45
N LEU A 183 -52.90 -69.60 16.23
CA LEU A 183 -53.28 -68.27 15.77
C LEU A 183 -52.97 -67.18 16.80
N ALA A 184 -53.19 -67.45 18.09
CA ALA A 184 -52.91 -66.49 19.16
C ALA A 184 -51.40 -66.24 19.35
N LYS A 185 -50.57 -67.27 19.15
CA LYS A 185 -49.11 -67.12 19.20
C LYS A 185 -48.58 -66.34 17.99
N THR A 186 -49.08 -66.62 16.78
CA THR A 186 -48.66 -65.88 15.58
C THR A 186 -49.11 -64.41 15.64
N PHE A 187 -50.31 -64.11 16.15
CA PHE A 187 -50.72 -62.72 16.38
C PHE A 187 -49.82 -62.00 17.39
N LYS A 188 -49.38 -62.67 18.46
CA LYS A 188 -48.45 -62.09 19.44
C LYS A 188 -47.06 -61.83 18.86
N GLU A 189 -46.56 -62.72 18.00
CA GLU A 189 -45.29 -62.52 17.29
C GLU A 189 -45.37 -61.39 16.25
N ILE A 190 -46.47 -61.31 15.51
CA ILE A 190 -46.73 -60.22 14.56
C ILE A 190 -46.81 -58.89 15.30
N GLN A 191 -47.52 -58.84 16.43
CA GLN A 191 -47.61 -57.64 17.26
C GLN A 191 -46.24 -57.22 17.77
N GLY A 192 -45.41 -58.14 18.27
CA GLY A 192 -44.05 -57.82 18.73
C GLY A 192 -43.12 -57.35 17.60
N ARG A 193 -43.27 -57.86 16.37
CA ARG A 193 -42.55 -57.34 15.20
C ARG A 193 -43.04 -55.95 14.80
N TYR A 194 -44.34 -55.71 14.87
CA TYR A 194 -44.93 -54.41 14.56
C TYR A 194 -44.49 -53.34 15.56
N GLU A 195 -44.49 -53.66 16.86
CA GLU A 195 -43.99 -52.77 17.91
C GLU A 195 -42.51 -52.42 17.71
N LYS A 196 -41.67 -53.39 17.33
CA LYS A 196 -40.27 -53.13 16.98
C LYS A 196 -40.11 -52.24 15.74
N LEU A 197 -40.86 -52.51 14.67
CA LEU A 197 -40.84 -51.70 13.46
C LEU A 197 -41.34 -50.27 13.71
N VAL A 198 -42.33 -50.09 14.59
CA VAL A 198 -42.82 -48.77 14.98
C VAL A 198 -41.77 -47.99 15.76
N LEU A 199 -41.05 -48.65 16.69
CA LEU A 199 -39.95 -48.03 17.43
C LEU A 199 -38.79 -47.65 16.50
N GLU A 200 -38.38 -48.55 15.61
CA GLU A 200 -37.31 -48.29 14.64
C GLU A 200 -37.70 -47.20 13.64
N ASN A 201 -38.96 -47.14 13.21
CA ASN A 201 -39.45 -46.06 12.35
C ASN A 201 -39.46 -44.70 13.09
N TYR A 202 -39.78 -44.70 14.38
CA TYR A 202 -39.74 -43.50 15.20
C TYR A 202 -38.30 -42.97 15.35
N THR A 203 -37.33 -43.83 15.67
CA THR A 203 -35.92 -43.43 15.77
C THR A 203 -35.35 -42.95 14.44
N LEU A 204 -35.64 -43.65 13.35
CA LEU A 204 -35.23 -43.22 12.00
C LEU A 204 -35.84 -41.86 11.61
N LYS A 205 -37.06 -41.57 12.06
CA LYS A 205 -37.71 -40.28 11.82
C LYS A 205 -37.08 -39.14 12.62
N GLU A 206 -36.59 -39.41 13.82
CA GLU A 206 -35.81 -38.43 14.59
C GLU A 206 -34.45 -38.17 13.95
N GLU A 207 -33.73 -39.22 13.56
CA GLU A 207 -32.46 -39.08 12.83
C GLU A 207 -32.64 -38.34 11.49
N LEU A 208 -33.73 -38.61 10.75
CA LEU A 208 -34.03 -37.91 9.51
C LEU A 208 -34.24 -36.41 9.74
N LYS A 209 -34.95 -36.03 10.81
CA LYS A 209 -35.15 -34.61 11.17
C LYS A 209 -33.83 -33.92 11.53
N GLU A 210 -32.95 -34.60 12.26
CA GLU A 210 -31.62 -34.05 12.59
C GLU A 210 -30.77 -33.85 11.33
N ARG A 211 -30.81 -34.81 10.41
CA ARG A 211 -30.11 -34.71 9.11
C ARG A 211 -30.69 -33.60 8.23
N GLU A 212 -32.01 -33.47 8.17
CA GLU A 212 -32.68 -32.38 7.44
C GLU A 212 -32.33 -31.00 8.02
N ALA A 213 -32.27 -30.86 9.35
CA ALA A 213 -31.83 -29.64 9.99
C ALA A 213 -30.37 -29.30 9.65
N LYS A 214 -29.49 -30.32 9.65
CA LYS A 214 -28.09 -30.16 9.27
C LYS A 214 -27.92 -29.76 7.80
N ILE A 215 -28.73 -30.34 6.90
CA ILE A 215 -28.74 -29.98 5.48
C ILE A 215 -29.19 -28.53 5.31
N ALA A 216 -30.22 -28.10 6.04
CA ALA A 216 -30.70 -26.71 5.98
C ALA A 216 -29.64 -25.71 6.47
N GLU A 217 -28.93 -26.03 7.56
CA GLU A 217 -27.82 -25.25 8.09
C GLU A 217 -26.68 -25.11 7.06
N LEU A 218 -26.20 -26.25 6.52
CA LEU A 218 -25.15 -26.27 5.50
C LEU A 218 -25.57 -25.55 4.22
N THR A 219 -26.85 -25.65 3.82
CA THR A 219 -27.37 -24.95 2.65
C THR A 219 -27.33 -23.44 2.85
N GLN A 220 -27.67 -22.94 4.05
CA GLN A 220 -27.53 -21.52 4.36
C GLN A 220 -26.07 -21.06 4.34
N GLU A 221 -25.16 -21.88 4.88
CA GLU A 221 -23.73 -21.59 4.88
C GLU A 221 -23.18 -21.50 3.45
N VAL A 222 -23.52 -22.45 2.57
CA VAL A 222 -23.15 -22.43 1.15
C VAL A 222 -23.69 -21.18 0.45
N MET A 223 -24.94 -20.79 0.69
CA MET A 223 -25.50 -19.56 0.12
C MET A 223 -24.74 -18.31 0.60
N SER A 224 -24.27 -18.30 1.85
CA SER A 224 -23.48 -17.19 2.40
C SER A 224 -22.10 -17.10 1.73
N LEU A 225 -21.43 -18.25 1.52
CA LEU A 225 -20.14 -18.34 0.86
C LEU A 225 -20.24 -17.96 -0.63
N GLN A 226 -21.33 -18.35 -1.30
CA GLN A 226 -21.58 -17.94 -2.69
C GLN A 226 -21.71 -16.41 -2.81
N LYS A 227 -22.40 -15.75 -1.88
CA LYS A 227 -22.47 -14.28 -1.85
C LYS A 227 -21.11 -13.64 -1.60
N GLN A 228 -20.30 -14.20 -0.70
CA GLN A 228 -18.93 -13.72 -0.47
C GLN A 228 -18.05 -13.90 -1.72
N LEU A 229 -18.21 -15.01 -2.44
CA LEU A 229 -17.50 -15.27 -3.70
C LEU A 229 -17.89 -14.26 -4.79
N GLU A 230 -19.15 -13.87 -4.89
CA GLU A 230 -19.59 -12.80 -5.80
C GLU A 230 -18.87 -11.47 -5.51
N VAL A 231 -18.78 -11.09 -4.24
CA VAL A 231 -18.05 -9.88 -3.82
C VAL A 231 -16.56 -9.97 -4.18
N VAL A 232 -15.92 -11.12 -3.95
CA VAL A 232 -14.52 -11.36 -4.33
C VAL A 232 -14.33 -11.25 -5.85
N ASN A 233 -15.25 -11.79 -6.64
CA ASN A 233 -15.21 -11.69 -8.10
C ASN A 233 -15.38 -10.25 -8.60
N GLU A 234 -16.23 -9.44 -7.97
CA GLU A 234 -16.34 -8.01 -8.27
C GLU A 234 -15.05 -7.24 -7.94
N LEU A 235 -14.44 -7.56 -6.79
CA LEU A 235 -13.15 -6.98 -6.40
C LEU A 235 -12.04 -7.36 -7.38
N ASP A 236 -11.97 -8.61 -7.84
CA ASP A 236 -11.00 -9.04 -8.85
C ASP A 236 -11.21 -8.31 -10.18
N ARG A 237 -12.46 -8.10 -10.61
CA ARG A 237 -12.76 -7.28 -11.80
C ARG A 237 -12.29 -5.84 -11.64
N LYS A 238 -12.50 -5.22 -10.47
CA LYS A 238 -11.99 -3.87 -10.19
C LYS A 238 -10.45 -3.85 -10.20
N LEU A 239 -9.81 -4.86 -9.61
CA LEU A 239 -8.35 -4.99 -9.55
C LEU A 239 -7.72 -5.17 -10.94
N LYS A 240 -8.35 -5.94 -11.83
CA LYS A 240 -7.97 -6.05 -13.25
C LYS A 240 -8.05 -4.70 -13.97
N ARG A 241 -9.10 -3.92 -13.73
CA ARG A 241 -9.22 -2.56 -14.29
C ARG A 241 -8.12 -1.64 -13.78
N TYR A 242 -7.81 -1.67 -12.48
CA TYR A 242 -6.69 -0.91 -11.92
C TYR A 242 -5.36 -1.30 -12.58
N LYS A 243 -5.07 -2.60 -12.71
CA LYS A 243 -3.85 -3.07 -13.39
C LYS A 243 -3.75 -2.56 -14.83
N SER A 244 -4.86 -2.55 -15.58
CA SER A 244 -4.91 -2.01 -16.94
C SER A 244 -4.60 -0.52 -16.97
N LEU A 245 -5.27 0.26 -16.12
CA LEU A 245 -5.08 1.72 -16.01
C LEU A 245 -3.65 2.06 -15.59
N THR A 246 -3.08 1.37 -14.62
CA THR A 246 -1.67 1.55 -14.21
C THR A 246 -0.71 1.19 -15.34
N GLY A 247 -1.00 0.15 -16.12
CA GLY A 247 -0.21 -0.21 -17.30
C GLY A 247 -0.23 0.87 -18.38
N GLU A 248 -1.38 1.46 -18.65
CA GLU A 248 -1.53 2.60 -19.57
C GLU A 248 -0.80 3.85 -19.06
N LEU A 249 -0.91 4.14 -17.76
CA LEU A 249 -0.24 5.27 -17.13
C LEU A 249 1.29 5.13 -17.18
N ASN A 250 1.81 3.92 -16.96
CA ASN A 250 3.24 3.63 -17.11
C ASN A 250 3.72 3.79 -18.55
N LYS A 251 2.90 3.41 -19.55
CA LYS A 251 3.21 3.68 -20.96
C LYS A 251 3.26 5.18 -21.24
N ILE A 252 2.28 5.94 -20.75
CA ILE A 252 2.22 7.40 -20.89
C ILE A 252 3.42 8.06 -20.22
N LYS A 253 3.75 7.67 -18.99
CA LYS A 253 4.95 8.13 -18.27
C LYS A 253 6.23 7.82 -19.06
N GLY A 254 6.37 6.62 -19.59
CA GLY A 254 7.51 6.24 -20.43
C GLY A 254 7.60 7.05 -21.73
N THR A 255 6.47 7.40 -22.35
CA THR A 255 6.47 8.28 -23.54
C THR A 255 6.79 9.74 -23.17
N LEU A 256 6.28 10.26 -22.06
CA LEU A 256 6.56 11.61 -21.58
C LEU A 256 8.04 11.77 -21.23
N ALA A 257 8.61 10.81 -20.50
CA ALA A 257 10.03 10.80 -20.15
C ALA A 257 10.94 10.73 -21.39
N LYS A 258 10.54 9.99 -22.44
CA LYS A 258 11.30 9.96 -23.71
C LYS A 258 11.24 11.27 -24.50
N ILE A 259 10.15 12.03 -24.38
CA ILE A 259 9.94 13.29 -25.10
C ILE A 259 10.62 14.46 -24.37
N THR A 260 10.60 14.45 -23.04
CA THR A 260 11.06 15.58 -22.20
C THR A 260 12.39 15.32 -21.50
N GLY A 261 12.80 14.06 -21.33
CA GLY A 261 13.98 13.69 -20.55
C GLY A 261 13.75 13.74 -19.03
N ILE A 262 12.53 14.05 -18.58
CA ILE A 262 12.17 14.19 -17.16
C ILE A 262 11.33 13.00 -16.71
N GLU A 263 11.71 12.36 -15.60
CA GLU A 263 10.99 11.22 -15.03
C GLU A 263 9.74 11.62 -14.23
N ASP A 264 9.67 12.87 -13.77
CA ASP A 264 8.50 13.43 -13.09
C ASP A 264 7.45 13.88 -14.12
N VAL A 265 6.28 13.24 -14.04
CA VAL A 265 5.15 13.45 -14.95
C VAL A 265 4.64 14.90 -14.92
N ASN A 266 4.67 15.56 -13.76
CA ASN A 266 4.15 16.93 -13.64
C ASN A 266 5.09 17.94 -14.28
N LEU A 267 6.40 17.80 -14.03
CA LEU A 267 7.43 18.66 -14.61
C LEU A 267 7.54 18.45 -16.13
N ALA A 268 7.48 17.19 -16.58
CA ALA A 268 7.43 16.85 -18.00
C ALA A 268 6.22 17.48 -18.71
N LEU A 269 5.05 17.51 -18.07
CA LEU A 269 3.85 18.15 -18.63
C LEU A 269 3.93 19.68 -18.66
N GLU A 270 4.69 20.31 -17.75
CA GLU A 270 4.93 21.76 -17.77
C GLU A 270 5.89 22.17 -18.87
N GLU A 271 6.97 21.41 -19.09
CA GLU A 271 7.94 21.68 -20.15
C GLU A 271 7.33 21.46 -21.56
N LEU A 272 6.44 20.46 -21.70
CA LEU A 272 5.67 20.23 -22.92
C LEU A 272 4.68 21.36 -23.27
N LYS A 273 4.20 22.13 -22.28
CA LYS A 273 3.34 23.31 -22.54
C LYS A 273 4.09 24.43 -23.25
N GLU A 274 5.42 24.46 -23.15
CA GLU A 274 6.26 25.49 -23.76
C GLU A 274 6.54 25.19 -25.26
N TYR A 275 6.48 23.91 -25.67
CA TYR A 275 6.92 23.47 -27.00
C TYR A 275 5.83 23.01 -27.99
N VAL A 276 4.56 22.87 -27.60
CA VAL A 276 3.48 22.36 -28.50
C VAL A 276 2.27 23.33 -28.60
N PRO A 277 1.56 23.44 -29.75
CA PRO A 277 0.48 24.40 -29.93
C PRO A 277 -0.72 24.15 -29.00
N LYS A 278 -1.22 25.24 -28.38
CA LYS A 278 -2.26 25.30 -27.33
C LYS A 278 -3.54 24.50 -27.58
N GLY A 279 -3.85 24.10 -28.82
CA GLY A 279 -5.09 23.39 -29.18
C GLY A 279 -5.14 21.91 -28.74
N LYS A 280 -4.07 21.14 -28.93
CA LYS A 280 -4.03 19.70 -28.57
C LYS A 280 -3.68 19.47 -27.10
N ILE A 281 -2.91 20.38 -26.51
CA ILE A 281 -2.59 20.35 -25.08
C ILE A 281 -3.82 20.64 -24.23
N LYS A 282 -4.74 21.52 -24.67
CA LYS A 282 -5.90 21.89 -23.85
C LYS A 282 -6.84 20.71 -23.61
N THR A 283 -7.10 19.89 -24.63
CA THR A 283 -7.88 18.65 -24.49
C THR A 283 -7.20 17.63 -23.57
N LEU A 284 -5.88 17.45 -23.72
CA LEU A 284 -5.10 16.56 -22.83
C LEU A 284 -5.05 17.07 -21.39
N ILE A 285 -4.98 18.39 -21.18
CA ILE A 285 -5.03 19.04 -19.86
C ILE A 285 -6.41 18.84 -19.22
N ASP A 286 -7.48 19.00 -19.98
CA ASP A 286 -8.84 18.85 -19.46
C ASP A 286 -9.13 17.37 -19.13
N GLU A 287 -8.65 16.44 -19.94
CA GLU A 287 -8.71 15.00 -19.65
C GLU A 287 -7.87 14.61 -18.42
N THR A 288 -6.64 15.12 -18.30
CA THR A 288 -5.79 14.85 -17.11
C THR A 288 -6.35 15.47 -15.85
N LYS A 289 -6.92 16.68 -15.91
CA LYS A 289 -7.63 17.28 -14.76
C LYS A 289 -8.84 16.46 -14.34
N LYS A 290 -9.61 15.93 -15.30
CA LYS A 290 -10.77 15.08 -15.03
C LYS A 290 -10.34 13.76 -14.39
N LEU A 291 -9.26 13.15 -14.86
CA LEU A 291 -8.67 11.95 -14.28
C LEU A 291 -8.09 12.21 -12.88
N LEU A 292 -7.44 13.35 -12.65
CA LEU A 292 -6.96 13.74 -11.32
C LEU A 292 -8.10 13.93 -10.32
N ALA A 293 -9.20 14.57 -10.73
CA ALA A 293 -10.39 14.71 -9.90
C ALA A 293 -11.00 13.34 -9.55
N GLN A 294 -11.07 12.42 -10.51
CA GLN A 294 -11.53 11.05 -10.25
C GLN A 294 -10.58 10.29 -9.31
N ILE A 295 -9.27 10.52 -9.39
CA ILE A 295 -8.30 9.92 -8.46
C ILE A 295 -8.45 10.48 -7.04
N GLU A 296 -8.66 11.78 -6.87
CA GLU A 296 -8.92 12.36 -5.55
C GLU A 296 -10.22 11.85 -4.95
N GLU A 297 -11.27 11.71 -5.75
CA GLU A 297 -12.56 11.17 -5.33
C GLU A 297 -12.42 9.70 -4.91
N LEU A 298 -11.72 8.89 -5.71
CA LEU A 298 -11.39 7.50 -5.37
C LEU A 298 -10.47 7.39 -4.15
N LYS A 299 -9.55 8.32 -3.94
CA LYS A 299 -8.66 8.33 -2.76
C LYS A 299 -9.48 8.58 -1.49
N ARG A 300 -10.42 9.53 -1.52
CA ARG A 300 -11.36 9.79 -0.42
C ARG A 300 -12.27 8.60 -0.16
N GLU A 301 -12.75 7.94 -1.22
CA GLU A 301 -13.57 6.73 -1.08
C GLU A 301 -12.77 5.57 -0.48
N ASN A 302 -11.50 5.42 -0.85
CA ASN A 302 -10.61 4.39 -0.30
C ASN A 302 -10.26 4.66 1.18
N GLU A 303 -10.07 5.92 1.57
CA GLU A 303 -9.93 6.31 2.99
C GLU A 303 -11.20 5.99 3.79
N ARG A 304 -12.40 6.28 3.25
CA ARG A 304 -13.67 5.88 3.87
C ARG A 304 -13.79 4.36 4.02
N LEU A 305 -13.48 3.59 2.97
CA LEU A 305 -13.52 2.13 3.02
C LEU A 305 -12.51 1.55 4.02
N LYS A 306 -11.34 2.18 4.20
CA LYS A 306 -10.40 1.81 5.27
C LYS A 306 -10.96 2.07 6.66
N GLU A 307 -11.65 3.18 6.87
CA GLU A 307 -12.33 3.47 8.13
C GLU A 307 -13.47 2.49 8.41
N ASP A 308 -14.28 2.17 7.40
CA ASP A 308 -15.37 1.20 7.51
C ASP A 308 -14.85 -0.21 7.75
N ASN A 309 -13.75 -0.62 7.10
CA ASN A 309 -13.09 -1.89 7.40
C ASN A 309 -12.58 -1.94 8.84
N LYS A 310 -11.96 -0.87 9.35
CA LYS A 310 -11.55 -0.82 10.77
C LYS A 310 -12.74 -0.91 11.72
N ARG A 311 -13.90 -0.35 11.35
CA ARG A 311 -15.14 -0.48 12.13
C ARG A 311 -15.68 -1.89 12.09
N LEU A 312 -15.66 -2.54 10.93
CA LEU A 312 -16.08 -3.93 10.77
C LEU A 312 -15.14 -4.88 11.53
N GLU A 313 -13.82 -4.69 11.46
CA GLU A 313 -12.84 -5.44 12.25
C GLU A 313 -13.13 -5.33 13.75
N ARG A 314 -13.37 -4.12 14.27
CA ARG A 314 -13.77 -3.94 15.69
C ARG A 314 -15.09 -4.62 16.02
N THR A 315 -16.03 -4.61 15.09
CA THR A 315 -17.35 -5.25 15.28
C THR A 315 -17.20 -6.76 15.31
N ILE A 316 -16.41 -7.34 14.40
CA ILE A 316 -16.07 -8.76 14.36
C ILE A 316 -15.33 -9.17 15.62
N GLN A 317 -14.33 -8.39 16.06
CA GLN A 317 -13.59 -8.66 17.27
C GLN A 317 -14.50 -8.64 18.51
N ALA A 318 -15.44 -7.70 18.58
CA ALA A 318 -16.44 -7.66 19.65
C ALA A 318 -17.44 -8.84 19.61
N PHE A 319 -17.74 -9.39 18.42
CA PHE A 319 -18.54 -10.62 18.29
C PHE A 319 -17.76 -11.86 18.73
N VAL A 320 -16.50 -11.99 18.30
CA VAL A 320 -15.62 -13.10 18.71
C VAL A 320 -15.39 -13.10 20.22
N GLU A 321 -15.15 -11.95 20.83
CA GLU A 321 -15.01 -11.83 22.30
C GLU A 321 -16.31 -12.17 23.04
N LYS A 322 -17.46 -11.79 22.48
CA LYS A 322 -18.77 -12.17 23.05
C LYS A 322 -19.01 -13.68 22.98
N ASP A 323 -18.73 -14.31 21.84
CA ASP A 323 -18.87 -15.76 21.66
C ASP A 323 -17.91 -16.55 22.56
N GLU A 324 -16.67 -16.07 22.76
CA GLU A 324 -15.74 -16.66 23.74
C GLU A 324 -16.21 -16.52 25.19
N THR A 325 -16.87 -15.41 25.55
CA THR A 325 -17.45 -15.23 26.89
C THR A 325 -18.72 -16.05 27.13
N SER A 326 -19.56 -16.26 26.11
CA SER A 326 -20.71 -17.17 26.23
C SER A 326 -20.26 -18.63 26.34
N PHE A 327 -19.21 -19.03 25.61
CA PHE A 327 -18.65 -20.38 25.70
C PHE A 327 -17.99 -20.68 27.06
N LYS A 328 -17.49 -19.66 27.76
CA LYS A 328 -16.91 -19.79 29.12
C LYS A 328 -17.94 -19.77 30.25
N LEU A 329 -19.19 -19.38 29.99
CA LEU A 329 -20.26 -19.35 30.98
C LEU A 329 -21.13 -20.62 30.98
N GLU A 330 -20.95 -21.49 29.98
CA GLU A 330 -21.65 -22.78 29.84
C GLU A 330 -20.77 -24.01 30.20
N LEU A 331 -19.56 -23.78 30.73
CA LEU A 331 -18.67 -24.76 31.36
C LEU A 331 -18.59 -24.48 32.86
#